data_AF-A0A1H8V4I0-F1
#
_entry.id   AF-A0A1H8V4I0-F1
#
_cell.length_a   1.000
_cell.length_b   1.000
_cell.length_c   1.000
_cell.angle_alpha   90.00
_cell.angle_beta   90.00
_cell.angle_gamma   90.00
#
_symmetry.space_group_name_H-M   'P 1'
#
loop_
_entity.id
_entity.type
_entity.pdbx_description
1 polymer ?
#
loop_
_entity_poly.entity_id
_entity_poly.type
_entity_poly.pdbx_seq_one_letter_code
_entity_poly.pdbx_strand_id
1 'polypeptide(L)'
;MRFGTAGLWPAHEAGFTAPAGLPPALRDRLYEALRQAMARPEIKGKLEELGNDTRVSTPSEFRARVEQDMARWRPLAHVVNQS
;
A
#
# COMPACT_ATOMS: atom_id res chain seq x y z
N MET A 1 30.13 -14.57 -4.81
CA MET A 1 28.83 -15.05 -5.33
C MET A 1 27.73 -14.17 -4.74
N ARG A 2 27.03 -13.38 -5.58
CA ARG A 2 25.81 -12.69 -5.18
C ARG A 2 24.65 -13.61 -5.55
N PHE A 3 23.92 -14.10 -4.54
CA PHE A 3 22.69 -14.84 -4.79
C PHE A 3 21.69 -13.90 -5.48
N GLY A 4 21.39 -14.18 -6.74
CA GLY A 4 20.33 -13.52 -7.49
C GLY A 4 18.99 -14.08 -7.02
N THR A 5 18.30 -13.36 -6.14
CA THR A 5 16.88 -13.60 -5.87
C THR A 5 16.05 -12.98 -6.99
N ALA A 6 16.18 -13.52 -8.20
CA ALA A 6 15.14 -13.43 -9.21
C ALA A 6 14.02 -14.40 -8.79
N GLY A 7 13.30 -14.01 -7.75
CA GLY A 7 12.32 -14.81 -7.04
C GLY A 7 11.55 -13.87 -6.14
N LEU A 8 10.62 -13.17 -6.78
CA LEU A 8 9.73 -12.15 -6.22
C LEU A 8 9.14 -12.63 -4.88
N TRP A 9 9.65 -12.13 -3.76
CA TRP A 9 8.74 -11.94 -2.63
C TRP A 9 7.65 -11.00 -3.16
N PRO A 10 6.35 -11.31 -3.02
CA PRO A 10 5.33 -10.32 -3.31
C PRO A 10 5.67 -9.10 -2.46
N ALA A 11 5.92 -7.97 -3.13
CA ALA A 11 6.05 -6.70 -2.42
C ALA A 11 4.77 -6.53 -1.61
N HIS A 12 4.90 -6.40 -0.30
CA HIS A 12 3.76 -6.10 0.54
C HIS A 12 3.48 -4.61 0.38
N GLU A 13 2.30 -4.26 -0.12
CA GLU A 13 1.90 -2.87 -0.20
C GLU A 13 1.23 -2.48 1.13
N ALA A 14 1.89 -1.60 1.88
CA ALA A 14 1.33 -0.97 3.07
C ALA A 14 0.59 0.31 2.67
N GLY A 15 -0.60 0.53 3.23
CA GLY A 15 -1.37 1.74 3.00
C GLY A 15 -2.34 2.05 4.14
N PHE A 16 -2.88 3.26 4.13
CA PHE A 16 -3.82 3.73 5.15
C PHE A 16 -5.26 3.48 4.73
N THR A 17 -6.07 2.96 5.65
CA THR A 17 -7.50 2.76 5.45
C THR A 17 -8.30 3.58 6.45
N ALA A 18 -9.56 3.86 6.11
CA ALA A 18 -10.50 4.56 6.97
C ALA A 18 -11.85 3.83 6.93
N PRO A 19 -12.73 4.06 7.93
CA PRO A 19 -14.06 3.46 7.95
C PRO A 19 -14.86 3.71 6.66
N ALA A 20 -15.69 2.74 6.28
CA ALA A 20 -16.62 2.91 5.18
C ALA A 20 -17.58 4.08 5.45
N GLY A 21 -17.87 4.86 4.41
CA GLY A 21 -18.79 6.01 4.51
C GLY A 21 -18.16 7.30 5.06
N LEU A 22 -16.83 7.37 5.21
CA LEU A 22 -16.15 8.61 5.59
C LEU A 22 -16.56 9.77 4.66
N PRO A 23 -16.99 10.94 5.19
CA PRO A 23 -17.34 12.08 4.36
C PRO A 23 -16.18 12.49 3.43
N PRO A 24 -16.43 12.85 2.15
CA PRO A 24 -15.36 13.17 1.20
C PRO A 24 -14.40 14.25 1.70
N ALA A 25 -14.92 15.31 2.31
CA ALA A 25 -14.09 16.40 2.85
C ALA A 25 -13.10 15.91 3.94
N LEU A 26 -13.50 14.93 4.76
CA LEU A 26 -12.63 14.38 5.80
C LEU A 26 -11.59 13.43 5.20
N ARG A 27 -11.98 12.62 4.21
CA ARG A 27 -11.03 11.81 3.42
C ARG A 27 -9.96 12.70 2.79
N ASP A 28 -10.36 13.78 2.16
CA ASP A 28 -9.46 14.66 1.42
C ASP A 28 -8.51 15.40 2.37
N ARG A 29 -8.99 15.80 3.56
CA ARG A 29 -8.14 16.37 4.62
C ARG A 29 -7.10 15.37 5.14
N LEU A 30 -7.47 14.11 5.35
CA LEU A 30 -6.53 13.06 5.78
C LEU A 30 -5.48 12.78 4.70
N TYR A 31 -5.93 12.72 3.44
CA TYR A 31 -5.03 12.56 2.30
C TYR A 31 -4.01 13.70 2.21
N GLU A 32 -4.47 14.95 2.34
CA GLU A 32 -3.57 16.11 2.27
C GLU A 32 -2.56 16.12 3.43
N ALA A 33 -2.98 15.79 4.65
CA ALA A 33 -2.07 15.66 5.79
C ALA A 33 -1.02 14.57 5.56
N LEU A 34 -1.41 13.42 5.00
CA LEU A 34 -0.48 12.34 4.65
C LEU A 34 0.49 12.78 3.56
N ARG A 35 0.00 13.45 2.51
CA ARG A 35 0.83 13.97 1.41
C ARG A 35 1.88 14.95 1.93
N GLN A 36 1.50 15.85 2.83
CA GLN A 36 2.40 16.81 3.46
C GLN A 36 3.45 16.13 4.36
N ALA A 37 3.07 15.08 5.10
CA ALA A 37 4.02 14.30 5.88
C ALA A 37 5.03 13.58 4.98
N MET A 38 4.55 12.90 3.93
CA MET A 38 5.40 12.15 3.00
C MET A 38 6.32 13.04 2.14
N ALA A 39 6.01 14.34 2.02
CA ALA A 39 6.89 15.32 1.37
C ALA A 39 8.13 15.68 2.20
N ARG A 40 8.18 15.30 3.49
CA ARG A 40 9.33 15.57 4.36
C ARG A 40 10.47 14.59 4.07
N PRO A 41 11.68 15.06 3.72
CA PRO A 41 12.81 14.20 3.41
C PRO A 41 13.16 13.23 4.54
N GLU A 42 13.00 13.65 5.80
CA GLU A 42 13.34 12.83 6.96
C GLU A 42 12.37 11.64 7.12
N ILE A 43 11.11 11.81 6.72
CA ILE A 43 10.11 10.73 6.73
C ILE A 43 10.40 9.75 5.59
N LYS A 44 10.67 10.28 4.39
CA LYS A 44 11.02 9.48 3.22
C LYS A 44 12.27 8.63 3.47
N GLY A 45 13.34 9.25 3.96
CA GLY A 45 14.61 8.56 4.24
C GLY A 45 14.46 7.43 5.27
N LYS A 46 13.71 7.66 6.35
CA LYS A 46 13.44 6.60 7.34
C LYS A 46 12.67 5.41 6.75
N LEU A 47 11.70 5.66 5.87
CA LEU A 47 10.94 4.59 5.22
C LEU A 47 11.81 3.80 4.23
N GLU A 48 12.67 4.49 3.49
CA GLU A 48 13.66 3.89 2.59
C GLU A 48 14.69 3.03 3.36
N GLU A 49 15.17 3.49 4.51
CA GLU A 49 16.05 2.72 5.42
C GLU A 49 15.40 1.41 5.90
N LEU A 50 14.08 1.42 6.08
CA LEU A 50 13.28 0.24 6.43
C LEU A 50 12.97 -0.66 5.22
N GLY A 51 13.51 -0.34 4.04
CA GLY A 51 13.33 -1.12 2.81
C GLY A 51 12.03 -0.83 2.07
N ASN A 52 11.34 0.28 2.37
CA ASN A 52 10.12 0.66 1.65
C ASN A 52 10.47 1.48 0.41
N ASP A 53 9.83 1.16 -0.71
CA ASP A 53 9.70 2.08 -1.83
C ASP A 53 8.47 2.97 -1.60
N THR A 54 8.71 4.26 -1.35
CA THR A 54 7.65 5.18 -0.95
C THR A 54 6.98 5.82 -2.15
N ARG A 55 5.73 5.39 -2.43
CA ARG A 55 4.87 6.01 -3.44
C ARG A 55 3.67 6.68 -2.80
N VAL A 56 3.51 7.99 -3.01
CA VAL A 56 2.26 8.69 -2.69
C VAL A 56 1.30 8.52 -3.86
N SER A 57 0.13 7.92 -3.60
CA SER A 57 -0.93 7.71 -4.59
C SER A 57 -2.19 8.43 -4.18
N THR A 58 -3.07 8.72 -5.14
CA THR A 58 -4.38 9.30 -4.81
C THR A 58 -5.27 8.27 -4.10
N PRO A 59 -6.26 8.69 -3.30
CA PRO A 59 -7.19 7.74 -2.66
C PRO A 59 -7.92 6.82 -3.65
N SER A 60 -8.20 7.32 -4.86
CA SER A 60 -8.79 6.53 -5.95
C SER A 60 -7.83 5.50 -6.54
N GLU A 61 -6.56 5.85 -6.74
CA GLU A 61 -5.55 4.89 -7.22
C GLU A 61 -5.32 3.78 -6.20
N PHE A 62 -5.24 4.13 -4.92
CA PHE A 62 -5.06 3.14 -3.87
C PHE A 62 -6.26 2.19 -3.78
N ARG A 63 -7.49 2.73 -3.86
CA ARG A 63 -8.72 1.92 -3.94
C ARG A 63 -8.69 0.94 -5.12
N ALA A 64 -8.36 1.43 -6.31
CA ALA A 64 -8.30 0.60 -7.51
C ALA A 64 -7.30 -0.56 -7.35
N ARG A 65 -6.16 -0.32 -6.69
CA ARG A 65 -5.16 -1.35 -6.42
C ARG A 65 -5.66 -2.39 -5.42
N VAL A 66 -6.28 -1.96 -4.32
CA VAL A 66 -6.91 -2.89 -3.36
C VAL A 66 -7.97 -3.76 -4.04
N GLU A 67 -8.78 -3.19 -4.92
CA GLU A 67 -9.80 -3.93 -5.68
C GLU A 67 -9.16 -4.95 -6.63
N GLN A 68 -8.04 -4.60 -7.29
CA GLN A 68 -7.26 -5.51 -8.13
C GLN A 68 -6.64 -6.66 -7.32
N ASP A 69 -6.04 -6.36 -6.18
CA ASP A 69 -5.46 -7.37 -5.29
C ASP A 69 -6.53 -8.31 -4.75
N MET A 70 -7.67 -7.78 -4.33
CA MET A 70 -8.82 -8.59 -3.92
C MET A 70 -9.28 -9.50 -5.06
N ALA A 71 -9.41 -9.00 -6.29
CA ALA A 71 -9.82 -9.81 -7.44
C ALA A 71 -8.81 -10.92 -7.75
N ARG A 72 -7.51 -10.63 -7.64
CA ARG A 72 -6.42 -11.58 -7.92
C ARG A 72 -6.34 -12.68 -6.87
N TRP A 73 -6.45 -12.33 -5.58
CA TRP A 73 -6.14 -13.24 -4.48
C TRP A 73 -7.37 -13.93 -3.87
N ARG A 74 -8.58 -13.37 -4.00
CA ARG A 74 -9.83 -14.01 -3.51
C ARG A 74 -10.01 -15.46 -3.97
N PRO A 75 -9.77 -15.82 -5.23
CA PRO A 75 -9.91 -17.22 -5.67
C PRO A 75 -8.95 -18.17 -4.94
N LEU A 76 -7.75 -17.70 -4.61
CA LEU A 76 -6.71 -18.49 -3.95
C LEU A 76 -6.95 -18.65 -2.45
N ALA A 77 -7.63 -17.69 -1.80
CA ALA A 77 -7.97 -17.77 -0.38
C ALA A 77 -8.82 -19.02 -0.02
N HIS A 78 -9.58 -19.56 -0.98
CA HIS A 78 -10.36 -20.77 -0.80
C HIS A 78 -9.58 -22.08 -1.03
N VAL A 79 -8.42 -22.01 -1.70
CA VAL A 79 -7.60 -23.17 -2.06
C VAL A 79 -6.60 -23.52 -0.95
N VAL A 80 -6.09 -22.53 -0.22
CA VAL A 80 -5.03 -22.72 0.78
C VAL A 80 -5.55 -23.23 2.14
N ASN A 81 -6.87 -23.22 2.39
CA ASN A 81 -7.48 -23.78 3.60
C ASN A 81 -7.75 -25.31 3.51
N GLN A 82 -6.97 -26.02 2.69
CA GLN A 82 -7.03 -27.48 2.54
C GLN A 82 -5.61 -28.05 2.48
N SER A 83 -4.92 -28.13 3.63
CA SER A 83 -3.74 -28.98 3.87
C SER A 83 -3.58 -29.21 5.36
#